data_AF-A0A127B5L8-F1
#
_entry.id   AF-A0A127B5L8-F1
#
_cell.length_a   1.000
_cell.length_b   1.000
_cell.length_c   1.000
_cell.angle_alpha   90.00
_cell.angle_beta   90.00
_cell.angle_gamma   90.00
#
_symmetry.space_group_name_H-M   'P 1'
#
loop_
_entity.id
_entity.type
_entity.pdbx_description
1 polymer ?
#
loop_
_entity_poly.entity_id
_entity_poly.type
_entity_poly.pdbx_seq_one_letter_code
_entity_poly.pdbx_strand_id
1 'polypeptide(L)'
;MDIDDKFTFGKYQGLTLRDVYQGNNKLDRNFVEQFLREKLSNDYSVSPASMIGELLSFEVSDTLIRATSIDKEPYRNYQRDIAYLFVYDSNFLRREAGNTFIGDFVGMKKDENGWDRVLICGGKPEYIAWCINTIEWFFVEPSALEELQTMPVFRFKEMEVMFKIEDIYTYRPIFISEPYQFPVSVLHKNSQKYDSLTEESQSYDNDFTSSADSNRDYFNAMTDGQLGDYGDFRGSSDDIDNWSGR
;
A
#
# COMPACT_ATOMS: atom_id res chain seq x y z
N MET A 1 0.00 5.74 -13.78
CA MET A 1 -0.07 4.69 -12.75
C MET A 1 -1.36 3.93 -12.94
N ASP A 2 -1.27 2.62 -13.13
CA ASP A 2 -2.40 1.70 -13.21
C ASP A 2 -2.88 1.28 -11.81
N ILE A 3 -4.01 0.59 -11.71
CA ILE A 3 -4.68 0.24 -10.46
C ILE A 3 -3.87 -0.71 -9.56
N ASP A 4 -3.10 -1.61 -10.16
CA ASP A 4 -2.27 -2.60 -9.45
C ASP A 4 -0.81 -2.15 -9.28
N ASP A 5 -0.45 -0.97 -9.82
CA ASP A 5 0.86 -0.37 -9.60
C ASP A 5 1.06 -0.03 -8.13
N LYS A 6 2.30 -0.15 -7.66
CA LYS A 6 2.67 0.20 -6.29
C LYS A 6 3.22 1.62 -6.20
N PHE A 7 2.86 2.33 -5.14
CA PHE A 7 3.52 3.58 -4.78
C PHE A 7 5.00 3.34 -4.51
N THR A 8 5.87 4.09 -5.19
CA THR A 8 7.33 4.05 -4.97
C THR A 8 7.82 5.15 -4.03
N PHE A 9 6.89 5.96 -3.50
CA PHE A 9 7.19 7.15 -2.71
C PHE A 9 6.13 7.39 -1.63
N GLY A 10 6.44 8.30 -0.72
CA GLY A 10 5.49 8.84 0.25
C GLY A 10 5.06 7.86 1.33
N LYS A 11 3.98 8.21 2.04
CA LYS A 11 3.52 7.49 3.24
C LYS A 11 3.01 6.07 2.96
N TYR A 12 2.56 5.82 1.73
CA TYR A 12 1.98 4.53 1.32
C TYR A 12 2.90 3.74 0.39
N GLN A 13 4.21 4.00 0.44
CA GLN A 13 5.20 3.28 -0.36
C GLN A 13 5.05 1.75 -0.21
N GLY A 14 5.05 1.04 -1.33
CA GLY A 14 4.92 -0.41 -1.42
C GLY A 14 3.48 -0.93 -1.49
N LEU A 15 2.47 -0.08 -1.31
CA LEU A 15 1.06 -0.44 -1.48
C LEU A 15 0.57 -0.13 -2.88
N THR A 16 -0.41 -0.91 -3.36
CA THR A 16 -1.01 -0.66 -4.67
C THR A 16 -1.92 0.56 -4.65
N LEU A 17 -2.20 1.15 -5.82
CA LEU A 17 -3.18 2.22 -5.94
C LEU A 17 -4.55 1.78 -5.40
N ARG A 18 -4.96 0.54 -5.71
CA ARG A 18 -6.17 -0.09 -5.15
C ARG A 18 -6.15 -0.15 -3.63
N ASP A 19 -5.07 -0.64 -3.03
CA ASP A 19 -4.94 -0.77 -1.57
C ASP A 19 -5.12 0.58 -0.89
N VAL A 20 -4.48 1.63 -1.41
CA VAL A 20 -4.57 2.98 -0.85
C VAL A 20 -5.97 3.56 -1.04
N TYR A 21 -6.62 3.32 -2.18
CA TYR A 21 -7.96 3.83 -2.45
C TYR A 21 -9.02 3.13 -1.59
N GLN A 22 -9.14 1.82 -1.73
CA GLN A 22 -10.22 1.01 -1.14
C GLN A 22 -9.96 0.74 0.34
N GLY A 23 -8.69 0.53 0.71
CA GLY A 23 -8.31 0.05 2.02
C GLY A 23 -8.65 -1.42 2.25
N ASN A 24 -8.37 -1.90 3.46
CA ASN A 24 -8.77 -3.23 3.90
C ASN A 24 -9.99 -3.14 4.82
N ASN A 25 -10.96 -4.03 4.64
CA ASN A 25 -12.11 -4.20 5.53
C ASN A 25 -11.83 -5.14 6.71
N LYS A 26 -10.58 -5.58 6.84
CA LYS A 26 -10.01 -6.29 7.97
C LYS A 26 -8.88 -5.47 8.54
N LEU A 27 -8.71 -5.59 9.85
CA LEU A 27 -7.69 -4.87 10.58
C LEU A 27 -6.54 -5.83 10.86
N ASP A 28 -5.34 -5.51 10.38
CA ASP A 28 -4.16 -6.35 10.57
C ASP A 28 -3.83 -6.46 12.06
N ARG A 29 -3.60 -7.67 12.57
CA ARG A 29 -3.30 -7.88 14.00
C ARG A 29 -2.08 -7.07 14.49
N ASN A 30 -1.07 -6.88 13.64
CA ASN A 30 0.12 -6.10 13.97
C ASN A 30 -0.22 -4.61 14.02
N PHE A 31 -1.19 -4.16 13.22
CA PHE A 31 -1.73 -2.80 13.29
C PHE A 31 -2.46 -2.59 14.62
N VAL A 32 -3.33 -3.52 15.04
CA VAL A 32 -3.98 -3.44 16.37
C VAL A 32 -2.93 -3.35 17.47
N GLU A 33 -1.93 -4.24 17.42
CA GLU A 33 -0.92 -4.33 18.46
C GLU A 33 -0.12 -3.03 18.55
N GLN A 34 0.33 -2.50 17.41
CA GLN A 34 1.03 -1.21 17.36
C GLN A 34 0.16 -0.07 17.84
N PHE A 35 -1.10 -0.02 17.40
CA PHE A 35 -2.05 1.00 17.82
C PHE A 35 -2.25 0.98 19.34
N LEU A 36 -2.45 -0.20 19.93
CA LEU A 36 -2.60 -0.35 21.39
C LEU A 36 -1.33 0.07 22.13
N ARG A 37 -0.15 -0.36 21.65
CA ARG A 37 1.14 0.02 22.25
C ARG A 37 1.35 1.53 22.19
N GLU A 38 1.16 2.14 21.02
CA GLU A 38 1.37 3.58 20.82
C GLU A 38 0.39 4.40 21.66
N LYS A 39 -0.90 4.04 21.66
CA LYS A 39 -1.91 4.76 22.45
C LYS A 39 -1.66 4.67 23.95
N LEU A 40 -1.22 3.53 24.45
CA LEU A 40 -0.89 3.38 25.86
C LEU A 40 0.45 4.03 26.24
N SER A 41 1.33 4.30 25.26
CA SER A 41 2.64 4.93 25.50
C SER A 41 2.61 6.45 25.35
N ASN A 42 1.83 6.97 24.40
CA ASN A 42 1.80 8.41 24.08
C ASN A 42 0.77 9.20 24.89
N ASP A 43 -0.26 8.54 25.41
CA ASP A 43 -1.31 9.21 26.17
C ASP A 43 -0.92 9.25 27.66
N TYR A 44 -0.91 10.46 28.23
CA TYR A 44 -0.73 10.79 29.66
C TYR A 44 0.69 10.93 30.22
N SER A 45 1.21 12.16 30.12
CA SER A 45 2.33 12.66 30.95
C SER A 45 2.02 12.79 32.46
N VAL A 46 0.82 12.40 32.94
CA VAL A 46 0.44 12.55 34.37
C VAL A 46 -0.53 11.48 34.92
N SER A 47 -0.92 10.45 34.16
CA SER A 47 -1.89 9.42 34.62
C SER A 47 -1.21 8.06 34.84
N PRO A 48 -1.63 7.25 35.82
CA PRO A 48 -1.21 5.84 35.98
C PRO A 48 -1.33 4.99 34.71
N ALA A 49 -2.11 5.43 33.71
CA ALA A 49 -2.30 4.77 32.42
C ALA A 49 -1.03 4.67 31.56
N SER A 50 -0.14 5.68 31.56
CA SER A 50 1.07 5.64 30.72
C SER A 50 2.09 4.61 31.20
N MET A 51 2.14 4.36 32.52
CA MET A 51 2.94 3.27 33.07
C MET A 51 2.38 1.89 32.72
N ILE A 52 1.09 1.78 32.41
CA ILE A 52 0.46 0.48 32.11
C ILE A 52 0.88 -0.01 30.72
N GLY A 53 1.07 0.87 29.73
CA GLY A 53 1.50 0.49 28.39
C GLY A 53 2.81 -0.29 28.35
N GLU A 54 3.79 0.14 29.16
CA GLU A 54 5.10 -0.52 29.28
C GLU A 54 5.06 -1.81 30.11
N LEU A 55 4.00 -1.98 30.91
CA LEU A 55 3.83 -3.12 31.81
C LEU A 55 2.92 -4.20 31.23
N LEU A 56 2.35 -3.97 30.05
CA LEU A 56 1.49 -4.94 29.37
C LEU A 56 2.15 -5.45 28.09
N SER A 57 1.98 -6.75 27.87
CA SER A 57 2.19 -7.37 26.56
C SER A 57 0.84 -7.73 25.96
N PHE A 58 0.74 -7.55 24.64
CA PHE A 58 -0.47 -7.83 23.88
C PHE A 58 -0.20 -8.98 22.93
N GLU A 59 -1.02 -10.02 22.99
CA GLU A 59 -1.11 -11.03 21.94
C GLU A 59 -2.40 -10.77 21.17
N VAL A 60 -2.27 -10.38 19.90
CA VAL A 60 -3.44 -10.06 19.06
C VAL A 60 -3.63 -11.11 17.98
N SER A 61 -4.85 -11.62 17.89
CA SER A 61 -5.36 -12.44 16.79
C SER A 61 -6.39 -11.65 15.99
N ASP A 62 -7.03 -12.27 15.00
CA ASP A 62 -8.03 -11.58 14.16
C ASP A 62 -9.26 -11.09 14.93
N THR A 63 -9.57 -11.70 16.07
CA THR A 63 -10.79 -11.41 16.87
C THR A 63 -10.54 -11.28 18.36
N LEU A 64 -9.35 -11.63 18.85
CA LEU A 64 -9.01 -11.64 20.27
C LEU A 64 -7.77 -10.80 20.54
N ILE A 65 -7.80 -10.08 21.66
CA ILE A 65 -6.66 -9.41 22.28
C ILE A 65 -6.46 -10.06 23.64
N ARG A 66 -5.31 -10.68 23.88
CA ARG A 66 -4.89 -11.06 25.23
C ARG A 66 -3.95 -9.99 25.77
N ALA A 67 -4.22 -9.50 26.97
CA ALA A 67 -3.40 -8.50 27.64
C ALA A 67 -2.82 -9.08 28.93
N THR A 68 -1.53 -9.39 28.91
CA THR A 68 -0.80 -9.95 30.06
C THR A 68 0.13 -8.92 30.67
N SER A 69 0.27 -8.94 32.00
CA SER A 69 1.30 -8.16 32.69
C SER A 69 2.67 -8.75 32.39
N ILE A 70 3.65 -7.91 32.06
CA ILE A 70 5.05 -8.30 31.79
C ILE A 70 5.80 -8.64 33.09
N ASP A 71 5.20 -8.35 34.25
CA ASP A 71 5.70 -8.73 35.58
C ASP A 71 7.08 -8.16 35.93
N LYS A 72 7.07 -7.10 36.75
CA LYS A 72 8.21 -6.76 37.63
C LYS A 72 7.82 -6.79 39.11
N GLU A 73 6.52 -6.87 39.45
CA GLU A 73 6.04 -6.91 40.83
C GLU A 73 4.81 -7.84 40.97
N PRO A 74 4.97 -9.04 41.55
CA PRO A 74 3.92 -10.07 41.63
C PRO A 74 2.71 -9.69 42.50
N TYR A 75 2.73 -8.53 43.17
CA TYR A 75 1.70 -8.12 44.12
C TYR A 75 0.68 -7.13 43.54
N ARG A 76 0.92 -6.56 42.35
CA ARG A 76 0.02 -5.57 41.77
C ARG A 76 -0.88 -6.21 40.71
N ASN A 77 -2.16 -6.36 41.05
CA ASN A 77 -3.15 -6.87 40.11
C ASN A 77 -3.62 -5.74 39.16
N TYR A 78 -3.09 -5.73 37.93
CA TYR A 78 -3.47 -4.79 36.88
C TYR A 78 -4.80 -5.15 36.18
N GLN A 79 -5.44 -6.28 36.49
CA GLN A 79 -6.68 -6.71 35.80
C GLN A 79 -7.78 -5.67 35.85
N ARG A 80 -7.84 -4.88 36.93
CA ARG A 80 -8.82 -3.78 37.06
C ARG A 80 -8.49 -2.64 36.10
N ASP A 81 -7.23 -2.25 35.98
CA ASP A 81 -6.81 -1.17 35.09
C ASP A 81 -6.94 -1.59 33.62
N ILE A 82 -6.55 -2.82 33.28
CA ILE A 82 -6.78 -3.42 31.96
C ILE A 82 -8.29 -3.49 31.66
N ALA A 83 -9.12 -3.87 32.63
CA ALA A 83 -10.58 -3.80 32.46
C ALA A 83 -11.07 -2.37 32.24
N TYR A 84 -10.51 -1.37 32.93
CA TYR A 84 -10.88 0.03 32.71
C TYR A 84 -10.54 0.49 31.28
N LEU A 85 -9.38 0.11 30.76
CA LEU A 85 -8.95 0.43 29.39
C LEU A 85 -9.91 -0.10 28.32
N PHE A 86 -10.42 -1.34 28.50
CA PHE A 86 -11.21 -2.01 27.46
C PHE A 86 -12.73 -2.00 27.69
N VAL A 87 -13.20 -2.00 28.95
CA VAL A 87 -14.62 -2.25 29.30
C VAL A 87 -15.34 -0.96 29.71
N TYR A 88 -14.74 -0.17 30.60
CA TYR A 88 -15.40 1.02 31.14
C TYR A 88 -15.28 2.22 30.23
N ASP A 89 -14.28 2.22 29.38
CA ASP A 89 -14.09 3.23 28.37
C ASP A 89 -14.09 2.54 27.00
N SER A 90 -15.22 1.92 26.63
CA SER A 90 -15.54 1.71 25.21
C SER A 90 -15.52 3.05 24.44
N ASN A 91 -15.63 4.16 25.17
CA ASN A 91 -15.35 5.50 24.69
C ASN A 91 -13.85 5.88 24.70
N PHE A 92 -12.91 5.09 25.24
CA PHE A 92 -11.47 5.40 25.19
C PHE A 92 -10.98 5.15 23.79
N LEU A 93 -11.15 3.94 23.29
CA LEU A 93 -10.87 3.62 21.89
C LEU A 93 -11.69 4.52 20.95
N ARG A 94 -12.94 4.86 21.29
CA ARG A 94 -13.79 5.74 20.47
C ARG A 94 -13.42 7.24 20.54
N ARG A 95 -13.04 7.78 21.70
CA ARG A 95 -12.61 9.19 21.90
C ARG A 95 -11.21 9.40 21.37
N GLU A 96 -10.32 8.44 21.58
CA GLU A 96 -8.95 8.49 21.08
C GLU A 96 -8.87 8.22 19.58
N ALA A 97 -9.79 7.44 19.02
CA ALA A 97 -10.03 7.39 17.57
C ALA A 97 -10.64 8.68 17.01
N GLY A 98 -11.37 9.42 17.85
CA GLY A 98 -12.04 10.67 17.50
C GLY A 98 -11.12 11.89 17.52
N ASN A 99 -10.10 11.90 18.39
CA ASN A 99 -9.11 12.98 18.47
C ASN A 99 -7.81 12.67 17.72
N THR A 100 -7.51 11.40 17.48
CA THR A 100 -6.47 10.96 16.53
C THR A 100 -7.17 10.15 15.48
N PHE A 101 -7.36 10.72 14.28
CA PHE A 101 -8.00 9.99 13.19
C PHE A 101 -7.24 8.68 12.98
N ILE A 102 -7.80 7.53 13.38
CA ILE A 102 -7.16 6.22 13.15
C ILE A 102 -6.89 6.00 11.66
N GLY A 103 -7.66 6.64 10.78
CA GLY A 103 -7.37 6.66 9.35
C GLY A 103 -6.02 7.30 8.99
N ASP A 104 -5.44 8.15 9.84
CA ASP A 104 -4.11 8.71 9.62
C ASP A 104 -3.01 7.92 10.34
N PHE A 105 -3.38 6.95 11.18
CA PHE A 105 -2.41 6.01 11.71
C PHE A 105 -2.00 5.04 10.60
N VAL A 106 -0.70 5.00 10.33
CA VAL A 106 -0.10 4.05 9.39
C VAL A 106 0.90 3.24 10.19
N GLY A 107 0.56 1.98 10.41
CA GLY A 107 1.44 1.05 11.10
C GLY A 107 2.56 0.59 10.18
N MET A 108 3.62 0.02 10.75
CA MET A 108 4.77 -0.49 10.00
C MET A 108 5.13 -1.87 10.53
N LYS A 109 5.21 -2.88 9.65
CA LYS A 109 5.60 -4.24 10.05
C LYS A 109 6.78 -4.72 9.21
N LYS A 110 7.74 -5.39 9.83
CA LYS A 110 8.77 -6.13 9.11
C LYS A 110 8.17 -7.32 8.34
N ASP A 111 8.44 -7.42 7.05
CA ASP A 111 8.12 -8.59 6.24
C ASP A 111 9.12 -9.75 6.50
N GLU A 112 8.96 -10.85 5.78
CA GLU A 112 9.82 -12.05 5.91
C GLU A 112 11.30 -11.78 5.60
N ASN A 113 11.58 -10.71 4.86
CA ASN A 113 12.92 -10.30 4.45
C ASN A 113 13.46 -9.15 5.33
N GLY A 114 12.69 -8.68 6.32
CA GLY A 114 13.06 -7.58 7.20
C GLY A 114 12.81 -6.18 6.62
N TRP A 115 12.07 -6.05 5.52
CA TRP A 115 11.66 -4.75 4.98
C TRP A 115 10.46 -4.21 5.72
N ASP A 116 10.40 -2.89 5.88
CA ASP A 116 9.23 -2.25 6.47
C ASP A 116 8.08 -2.24 5.47
N ARG A 117 6.98 -2.87 5.87
CA ARG A 117 5.71 -2.90 5.15
C ARG A 117 4.71 -1.99 5.85
N VAL A 118 4.15 -1.09 5.07
CA VAL A 118 3.06 -0.20 5.48
C VAL A 118 1.80 -1.01 5.79
N LEU A 119 1.21 -0.76 6.96
CA LEU A 119 -0.09 -1.26 7.37
C LEU A 119 -1.12 -0.13 7.26
N ILE A 120 -2.22 -0.40 6.57
CA ILE A 120 -3.31 0.57 6.39
C ILE A 120 -4.56 0.12 7.12
N CYS A 121 -5.28 1.12 7.64
CA CYS A 121 -6.57 0.93 8.26
C CYS A 121 -7.61 1.74 7.49
N GLY A 122 -8.29 1.03 6.59
CA GLY A 122 -9.23 1.63 5.65
C GLY A 122 -8.56 2.40 4.50
N GLY A 123 -9.41 2.88 3.59
CA GLY A 123 -9.05 3.54 2.35
C GLY A 123 -8.86 5.04 2.54
N LYS A 124 -7.95 5.59 1.75
CA LYS A 124 -7.50 7.00 1.78
C LYS A 124 -7.42 7.57 0.36
N PRO A 125 -8.55 7.62 -0.37
CA PRO A 125 -8.58 8.20 -1.71
C PRO A 125 -8.18 9.68 -1.74
N GLU A 126 -8.30 10.41 -0.62
CA GLU A 126 -7.82 11.79 -0.49
C GLU A 126 -6.30 11.90 -0.69
N TYR A 127 -5.54 10.86 -0.32
CA TYR A 127 -4.11 10.84 -0.55
C TYR A 127 -3.79 10.80 -2.05
N ILE A 128 -4.54 10.01 -2.82
CA ILE A 128 -4.40 9.94 -4.28
C ILE A 128 -4.76 11.30 -4.89
N ALA A 129 -5.86 11.91 -4.45
CA ALA A 129 -6.25 13.26 -4.88
C ALA A 129 -5.16 14.30 -4.55
N TRP A 130 -4.57 14.23 -3.37
CA TRP A 130 -3.46 15.08 -2.98
C TRP A 130 -2.22 14.86 -3.85
N CYS A 131 -1.88 13.61 -4.17
CA CYS A 131 -0.76 13.28 -5.04
C CYS A 131 -0.96 13.88 -6.44
N ILE A 132 -2.14 13.69 -7.05
CA ILE A 132 -2.49 14.31 -8.35
C ILE A 132 -2.36 15.82 -8.28
N ASN A 133 -2.80 16.44 -7.18
CA ASN A 133 -2.74 17.90 -7.05
C ASN A 133 -1.36 18.46 -6.75
N THR A 134 -0.49 17.71 -6.09
CA THR A 134 0.74 18.26 -5.49
C THR A 134 2.00 17.77 -6.18
N ILE A 135 2.03 16.51 -6.60
CA ILE A 135 3.25 15.88 -7.14
C ILE A 135 3.21 16.00 -8.65
N GLU A 136 4.11 16.80 -9.21
CA GLU A 136 4.10 17.19 -10.62
C GLU A 136 4.02 15.99 -11.57
N TRP A 137 4.93 15.03 -11.42
CA TRP A 137 5.05 13.83 -12.24
C TRP A 137 4.02 12.73 -11.93
N PHE A 138 3.19 12.89 -10.89
CA PHE A 138 2.21 11.88 -10.50
C PHE A 138 0.89 12.07 -11.25
N PHE A 139 0.46 11.00 -11.93
CA PHE A 139 -0.86 10.87 -12.54
C PHE A 139 -1.30 9.40 -12.54
N VAL A 140 -2.62 9.20 -12.56
CA VAL A 140 -3.27 7.89 -12.64
C VAL A 140 -3.84 7.73 -14.05
N GLU A 141 -3.81 6.51 -14.60
CA GLU A 141 -4.43 6.26 -15.91
C GLU A 141 -5.94 6.57 -15.85
N PRO A 142 -6.54 7.21 -16.88
CA PRO A 142 -7.96 7.55 -16.86
C PRO A 142 -8.88 6.34 -16.62
N SER A 143 -8.58 5.21 -17.25
CA SER A 143 -9.28 3.93 -17.07
C SER A 143 -9.26 3.46 -15.61
N ALA A 144 -8.09 3.52 -14.97
CA ALA A 144 -7.93 3.17 -13.56
C ALA A 144 -8.69 4.13 -12.63
N LEU A 145 -8.73 5.45 -12.91
CA LEU A 145 -9.54 6.40 -12.12
C LEU A 145 -11.04 6.13 -12.22
N GLU A 146 -11.52 5.76 -13.40
CA GLU A 146 -12.91 5.34 -13.60
C GLU A 146 -13.20 4.07 -12.80
N GLU A 147 -12.33 3.06 -12.89
CA GLU A 147 -12.47 1.81 -12.16
C GLU A 147 -12.50 2.04 -10.64
N LEU A 148 -11.58 2.83 -10.09
CA LEU A 148 -11.53 3.15 -8.66
C LEU A 148 -12.84 3.77 -8.16
N GLN A 149 -13.44 4.68 -8.92
CA GLN A 149 -14.71 5.33 -8.54
C GLN A 149 -15.91 4.39 -8.51
N THR A 150 -15.80 3.20 -9.11
CA THR A 150 -16.81 2.13 -8.98
C THR A 150 -16.63 1.30 -7.71
N MET A 151 -15.46 1.34 -7.09
CA MET A 151 -15.12 0.55 -5.91
C MET A 151 -15.62 1.23 -4.62
N PRO A 152 -16.08 0.45 -3.63
CA PRO A 152 -16.34 0.98 -2.30
C PRO A 152 -15.02 1.34 -1.61
N VAL A 153 -15.06 2.40 -0.81
CA VAL A 153 -13.99 2.78 0.11
C VAL A 153 -14.37 2.30 1.51
N PHE A 154 -13.51 1.50 2.12
CA PHE A 154 -13.71 1.03 3.49
C PHE A 154 -13.06 2.01 4.46
N ARG A 155 -13.84 2.76 5.23
CA ARG A 155 -13.31 3.61 6.31
C ARG A 155 -13.37 2.87 7.62
N PHE A 156 -12.24 2.74 8.29
CA PHE A 156 -12.27 2.30 9.67
C PHE A 156 -12.94 3.37 10.54
N LYS A 157 -13.96 2.96 11.30
CA LYS A 157 -14.71 3.86 12.17
C LYS A 157 -14.29 3.70 13.62
N GLU A 158 -14.38 2.49 14.13
CA GLU A 158 -14.13 2.19 15.54
C GLU A 158 -13.84 0.71 15.76
N MET A 159 -13.29 0.38 16.93
CA MET A 159 -13.10 -0.99 17.40
C MET A 159 -14.02 -1.22 18.59
N GLU A 160 -14.91 -2.20 18.47
CA GLU A 160 -15.81 -2.59 19.55
C GLU A 160 -15.22 -3.77 20.32
N VAL A 161 -15.11 -3.64 21.65
CA VAL A 161 -14.67 -4.72 22.54
C VAL A 161 -15.89 -5.29 23.25
N MET A 162 -16.20 -6.57 22.98
CA MET A 162 -17.50 -7.16 23.30
C MET A 162 -17.50 -7.99 24.58
N PHE A 163 -16.42 -8.73 24.87
CA PHE A 163 -16.43 -9.72 25.94
C PHE A 163 -15.06 -9.90 26.57
N LYS A 164 -15.04 -10.15 27.89
CA LYS A 164 -13.85 -10.45 28.68
C LYS A 164 -13.98 -11.82 29.34
N ILE A 165 -13.06 -12.73 29.05
CA ILE A 165 -12.78 -13.92 29.87
C ILE A 165 -11.37 -13.74 30.42
N GLU A 166 -11.23 -13.58 31.74
CA GLU A 166 -9.94 -13.43 32.41
C GLU A 166 -9.09 -12.27 31.84
N ASP A 167 -8.08 -12.56 31.03
CA ASP A 167 -7.17 -11.61 30.38
C ASP A 167 -7.37 -11.53 28.86
N ILE A 168 -8.39 -12.22 28.33
CA ILE A 168 -8.72 -12.29 26.91
C ILE A 168 -9.96 -11.45 26.61
N TYR A 169 -9.81 -10.58 25.62
CA TYR A 169 -10.81 -9.63 25.15
C TYR A 169 -11.20 -9.97 23.71
N THR A 170 -12.50 -10.17 23.45
CA THR A 170 -13.00 -10.28 22.07
C THR A 170 -13.24 -8.89 21.51
N TYR A 171 -12.72 -8.61 20.32
CA TYR A 171 -12.93 -7.35 19.63
C TYR A 171 -13.49 -7.55 18.22
N ARG A 172 -14.12 -6.51 17.69
CA ARG A 172 -14.63 -6.43 16.33
C ARG A 172 -14.34 -5.06 15.74
N PRO A 173 -13.58 -4.97 14.64
CA PRO A 173 -13.42 -3.72 13.93
C PRO A 173 -14.72 -3.38 13.17
N ILE A 174 -15.10 -2.12 13.20
CA ILE A 174 -16.28 -1.59 12.50
C ILE A 174 -15.79 -0.71 11.35
N PHE A 175 -16.12 -1.12 10.13
CA PHE A 175 -15.84 -0.37 8.91
C PHE A 175 -17.14 0.18 8.33
N ILE A 176 -17.07 1.40 7.80
CA ILE A 176 -18.10 1.98 6.95
C ILE A 176 -17.66 1.79 5.50
N SER A 177 -18.55 1.25 4.67
CA SER A 177 -18.37 1.20 3.23
C SER A 177 -19.09 2.40 2.62
N GLU A 178 -18.35 3.27 1.94
CA GLU A 178 -18.90 4.46 1.29
C GLU A 178 -18.41 4.58 -0.16
N PRO A 179 -19.22 5.13 -1.08
CA PRO A 179 -18.72 5.51 -2.39
C PRO A 179 -17.83 6.75 -2.25
N TYR A 180 -16.81 6.83 -3.10
CA TYR A 180 -15.98 8.03 -3.24
C TYR A 180 -15.92 8.43 -4.71
N GLN A 181 -16.00 9.73 -4.96
CA GLN A 181 -15.85 10.32 -6.29
C GLN A 181 -14.77 11.38 -6.20
N PHE A 182 -13.82 11.35 -7.13
CA PHE A 182 -12.78 12.36 -7.16
C PHE A 182 -13.38 13.72 -7.50
N PRO A 183 -12.96 14.82 -6.84
CA PRO A 183 -13.38 16.15 -7.23
C PRO A 183 -13.09 16.42 -8.71
N VAL A 184 -13.99 17.14 -9.40
CA VAL A 184 -13.82 17.50 -10.82
C VAL A 184 -12.48 18.18 -11.09
N SER A 185 -11.99 19.00 -10.15
CA SER A 185 -10.67 19.63 -10.25
C SER A 185 -9.51 18.64 -10.26
N VAL A 186 -9.61 17.55 -9.51
CA VAL A 186 -8.62 16.46 -9.48
C VAL A 186 -8.64 15.71 -10.81
N LEU A 187 -9.83 15.36 -11.31
CA LEU A 187 -9.99 14.69 -12.59
C LEU A 187 -9.41 15.51 -13.74
N HIS A 188 -9.73 16.82 -13.78
CA HIS A 188 -9.22 17.73 -14.80
C HIS A 188 -7.69 17.83 -14.75
N LYS A 189 -7.11 18.00 -13.55
CA LYS A 189 -5.66 18.08 -13.38
C LYS A 189 -4.95 16.77 -13.74
N ASN A 190 -5.57 15.62 -13.45
CA ASN A 190 -5.04 14.33 -13.88
C ASN A 190 -5.02 14.21 -15.41
N SER A 191 -6.10 14.61 -16.09
CA SER A 191 -6.16 14.62 -17.57
C SER A 191 -5.05 15.47 -18.17
N GLN A 192 -4.88 16.72 -17.70
CA GLN A 192 -3.84 17.61 -18.21
C GLN A 192 -2.43 16.99 -18.13
N LYS A 193 -2.12 16.31 -17.02
CA LYS A 193 -0.83 15.63 -16.86
C LYS A 193 -0.69 14.43 -17.79
N TYR A 194 -1.74 13.62 -17.91
CA TYR A 194 -1.74 12.47 -18.79
C TYR A 194 -1.53 12.88 -20.25
N ASP A 195 -2.28 13.90 -20.71
CA ASP A 195 -2.22 14.41 -22.07
C ASP A 195 -0.80 14.96 -22.39
N SER A 196 -0.20 15.72 -21.48
CA SER A 196 1.15 16.27 -21.67
C SER A 196 2.22 15.19 -21.91
N LEU A 197 2.12 14.04 -21.24
CA LEU A 197 3.05 12.94 -21.42
C LEU A 197 2.87 12.25 -22.79
N THR A 198 1.61 12.11 -23.22
CA THR A 198 1.30 11.49 -24.52
C THR A 198 1.74 12.36 -25.69
N GLU A 199 1.63 13.69 -25.58
CA GLU A 199 2.11 14.63 -26.59
C GLU A 199 3.64 14.63 -26.69
N GLU A 200 4.35 14.64 -25.57
CA GLU A 200 5.82 14.51 -25.55
C GLU A 200 6.27 13.23 -26.23
N SER A 201 5.60 12.10 -25.95
CA SER A 201 5.93 10.80 -26.54
C SER A 201 5.74 10.76 -28.06
N GLN A 202 4.73 11.44 -28.60
CA GLN A 202 4.49 11.53 -30.05
C GLN A 202 5.45 12.48 -30.78
N SER A 203 6.08 13.40 -30.06
CA SER A 203 7.00 14.38 -30.67
C SER A 203 8.37 13.78 -31.03
N TYR A 204 8.84 12.76 -30.31
CA TYR A 204 10.14 12.11 -30.58
C TYR A 204 10.11 11.07 -31.71
N ASP A 205 8.94 10.53 -32.05
CA ASP A 205 8.79 9.55 -33.13
C ASP A 205 8.65 10.17 -34.53
N ASN A 206 8.50 11.50 -34.63
CA ASN A 206 8.32 12.18 -35.92
C ASN A 206 9.61 12.71 -36.58
N ASP A 207 10.78 12.56 -35.95
CA ASP A 207 12.05 13.06 -36.49
C ASP A 207 12.98 11.97 -37.10
N PHE A 208 12.52 10.71 -37.22
CA PHE A 208 13.28 9.64 -37.89
C PHE A 208 12.81 9.32 -39.32
N THR A 209 12.02 10.19 -39.96
CA THR A 209 11.58 10.01 -41.35
C THR A 209 11.63 11.31 -42.17
N SER A 210 12.81 11.89 -42.38
CA SER A 210 13.01 12.83 -43.51
C SER A 210 14.46 12.98 -44.00
N SER A 211 15.26 11.90 -43.99
CA SER A 211 16.52 11.86 -44.76
C SER A 211 16.84 10.44 -45.24
N ALA A 212 15.96 9.89 -46.06
CA ALA A 212 16.21 8.66 -46.80
C ALA A 212 15.83 8.86 -48.26
N ASP A 213 16.63 9.67 -48.97
CA ASP A 213 16.60 9.67 -50.44
C ASP A 213 17.99 9.86 -51.08
N SER A 214 19.06 9.40 -50.41
CA SER A 214 20.40 9.40 -51.03
C SER A 214 21.32 8.23 -50.67
N ASN A 215 20.96 7.34 -49.73
CA ASN A 215 21.83 6.21 -49.35
C ASN A 215 21.26 4.82 -49.68
N ARG A 216 20.07 4.72 -50.28
CA ARG A 216 19.51 3.42 -50.70
C ARG A 216 20.14 2.87 -51.99
N ASP A 217 20.80 3.73 -52.77
CA ASP A 217 21.52 3.32 -53.99
C ASP A 217 22.93 2.78 -53.71
N TYR A 218 23.54 3.10 -52.56
CA TYR A 218 24.91 2.64 -52.28
C TYR A 218 24.98 1.17 -51.85
N PHE A 219 23.91 0.63 -51.26
CA PHE A 219 23.89 -0.78 -50.82
C PHE A 219 23.43 -1.74 -51.92
N ASN A 220 22.56 -1.27 -52.84
CA ASN A 220 22.13 -2.06 -54.00
C ASN A 220 23.20 -2.15 -55.11
N ALA A 221 24.19 -1.25 -55.13
CA ALA A 221 25.31 -1.30 -56.08
C ALA A 221 26.46 -2.24 -55.65
N MET A 222 26.49 -2.74 -54.41
CA MET A 222 27.52 -3.70 -53.95
C MET A 222 27.01 -5.15 -53.84
N THR A 223 25.74 -5.42 -54.19
CA THR A 223 25.11 -6.72 -53.95
C THR A 223 24.58 -7.41 -55.22
N ASP A 224 24.82 -6.85 -56.42
CA ASP A 224 24.35 -7.42 -57.69
C ASP A 224 25.24 -8.53 -58.30
N GLY A 225 26.37 -8.85 -57.66
CA GLY A 225 27.38 -9.70 -58.32
C GLY A 225 28.18 -10.57 -57.38
N GLN A 226 27.54 -11.44 -56.58
CA GLN A 226 28.13 -12.72 -56.10
C GLN A 226 27.16 -13.62 -55.30
N LEU A 227 25.91 -13.78 -55.73
CA LEU A 227 25.08 -14.92 -55.30
C LEU A 227 25.45 -16.16 -56.13
N GLY A 228 26.60 -16.74 -55.80
CA GLY A 228 26.96 -18.10 -56.19
C GLY A 228 26.50 -19.09 -55.13
N ASP A 229 25.61 -20.00 -55.54
CA ASP A 229 25.23 -21.28 -54.94
C ASP A 229 25.75 -21.61 -53.52
N TYR A 230 24.88 -21.44 -52.53
CA TYR A 230 24.93 -22.21 -51.27
C TYR A 230 23.73 -23.17 -51.18
N GLY A 231 23.51 -23.93 -52.25
CA GLY A 231 22.64 -25.10 -52.19
C GLY A 231 23.46 -26.35 -51.94
N ASP A 232 23.98 -26.56 -50.71
CA ASP A 232 24.50 -27.88 -50.28
C ASP A 232 24.83 -28.01 -48.76
N PHE A 233 24.20 -27.23 -47.87
CA PHE A 233 24.36 -27.48 -46.43
C PHE A 233 23.34 -28.51 -45.91
N ARG A 234 23.62 -29.80 -46.11
CA ARG A 234 23.00 -30.90 -45.36
C ARG A 234 23.85 -31.23 -44.13
N GLY A 235 23.74 -30.40 -43.09
CA GLY A 235 24.28 -30.69 -41.76
C GLY A 235 23.25 -31.44 -40.92
N SER A 236 23.60 -32.65 -40.47
CA SER A 236 22.79 -33.50 -39.59
C SER A 236 22.58 -32.88 -38.21
N SER A 237 21.42 -33.15 -37.62
CA SER A 237 20.89 -32.59 -36.38
C SER A 237 21.55 -33.06 -35.06
N ASP A 238 22.78 -33.59 -35.10
CA ASP A 238 23.32 -34.39 -33.99
C ASP A 238 24.44 -33.70 -33.17
N ASP A 239 24.70 -32.40 -33.38
CA ASP A 239 25.83 -31.69 -32.74
C ASP A 239 25.46 -30.61 -31.70
N ILE A 240 24.26 -30.67 -31.09
CA ILE A 240 23.92 -29.82 -29.93
C ILE A 240 23.67 -30.70 -28.70
N ASP A 241 24.72 -31.39 -28.27
CA ASP A 241 24.81 -31.96 -26.93
C ASP A 241 26.28 -31.94 -26.48
N ASN A 242 26.75 -30.77 -26.03
CA ASN A 242 27.83 -30.62 -25.05
C ASN A 242 28.08 -29.14 -24.77
N TRP A 243 27.31 -28.56 -23.86
CA TRP A 243 27.80 -27.41 -23.10
C TRP A 243 27.61 -27.64 -21.60
N SER A 244 28.35 -28.64 -21.11
CA SER A 244 28.62 -28.83 -19.70
C SER A 244 29.57 -27.76 -19.17
N GLY A 245 29.19 -27.15 -18.05
CA GLY A 245 30.08 -26.97 -16.89
C GLY A 245 31.06 -25.80 -16.90
N ARG A 246 30.80 -24.84 -16.01
CA ARG A 246 31.74 -24.37 -14.99
C ARG A 246 31.01 -23.67 -13.85
#